data_AF-A0A7S1HLK6-F1
#
_entry.id   AF-A0A7S1HLK6-F1
#
_cell.length_a   1.000
_cell.length_b   1.000
_cell.length_c   1.000
_cell.angle_alpha   90.00
_cell.angle_beta   90.00
_cell.angle_gamma   90.00
#
_symmetry.space_group_name_H-M   'P 1'
#
loop_
_entity.id
_entity.type
_entity.pdbx_description
1 polymer ?
#
loop_
_entity_poly.entity_id
_entity_poly.type
_entity_poly.pdbx_seq_one_letter_code
_entity_poly.pdbx_strand_id
1 'polypeptide(L)'
;AVGYLVGQPGEGLRCMFHMMNEMRIGVGLGAAMLGYAGYEASLAYAKQRPQGRPMTAAGKDAASPQRPIIEHADVRRMLLAQKSYVEGGLALELYCARLVDELHTGDAKTEAQALLEVLIPIAKSWPSEWCLEANSLAIQVLGGYGYTRDFPVEQYWRDQRLNM
;
A
#
# COMPACT_ATOMS: atom_id res chain seq x y z
N ALA A 1 -34.97 -12.26 9.75
CA ALA A 1 -34.33 -11.18 10.53
C ALA A 1 -35.28 -9.98 10.57
N VAL A 2 -35.36 -9.26 11.69
CA VAL A 2 -36.15 -8.01 11.84
C VAL A 2 -35.21 -6.82 11.69
N GLY A 3 -35.57 -5.83 10.87
CA GLY A 3 -34.80 -4.59 10.67
C GLY A 3 -35.48 -3.37 11.29
N TYR A 4 -34.68 -2.36 11.65
CA TYR A 4 -35.15 -1.08 12.20
C TYR A 4 -34.66 0.09 11.33
N LEU A 5 -35.47 1.13 11.22
CA LEU A 5 -35.11 2.33 10.46
C LEU A 5 -34.02 3.12 11.19
N VAL A 6 -32.98 3.50 10.45
CA VAL A 6 -31.93 4.43 10.91
C VAL A 6 -32.19 5.78 10.24
N GLY A 7 -32.35 6.83 11.04
CA GLY A 7 -32.69 8.17 10.54
C GLY A 7 -34.18 8.31 10.18
N GLN A 8 -34.49 9.16 9.20
CA GLN A 8 -35.86 9.44 8.76
C GLN A 8 -36.20 8.71 7.44
N PRO A 9 -37.50 8.44 7.17
CA PRO A 9 -37.93 7.90 5.88
C PRO A 9 -37.44 8.75 4.71
N GLY A 10 -36.77 8.12 3.74
CA GLY A 10 -36.22 8.79 2.56
C GLY A 10 -34.78 9.30 2.71
N GLU A 11 -34.18 9.26 3.91
CA GLU A 11 -32.82 9.78 4.14
C GLU A 11 -31.70 8.73 4.13
N GLY A 12 -32.00 7.49 3.73
CA GLY A 12 -31.06 6.36 3.83
C GLY A 12 -29.70 6.61 3.16
N LEU A 13 -29.68 7.25 1.97
CA LEU A 13 -28.43 7.58 1.29
C LEU A 13 -27.58 8.58 2.10
N ARG A 14 -28.20 9.61 2.67
CA ARG A 14 -27.50 10.61 3.49
C ARG A 14 -26.85 9.95 4.71
N CYS A 15 -27.58 9.08 5.39
CA CYS A 15 -27.06 8.31 6.52
C CYS A 15 -25.91 7.38 6.10
N MET A 16 -26.02 6.71 4.95
CA MET A 16 -24.97 5.84 4.42
C MET A 16 -23.69 6.60 4.07
N PHE A 17 -23.80 7.76 3.42
CA PHE A 17 -22.64 8.55 3.00
C PHE A 17 -21.85 9.12 4.18
N HIS A 18 -22.52 9.40 5.30
CA HIS A 18 -21.83 9.81 6.52
C HIS A 18 -20.80 8.76 6.97
N MET A 19 -21.14 7.47 6.89
CA MET A 19 -20.23 6.38 7.24
C MET A 19 -19.21 6.06 6.15
N MET A 20 -19.51 6.39 4.88
CA MET A 20 -18.64 6.04 3.75
C MET A 20 -17.32 6.82 3.71
N ASN A 21 -17.29 8.05 4.23
CA ASN A 21 -16.09 8.89 4.15
C ASN A 21 -14.94 8.32 4.99
N GLU A 22 -15.19 8.02 6.25
CA GLU A 22 -14.20 7.39 7.13
C GLU A 22 -13.89 5.96 6.69
N MET A 23 -14.88 5.21 6.18
CA MET A 23 -14.65 3.88 5.64
C MET A 23 -13.68 3.89 4.44
N ARG A 24 -13.76 4.89 3.56
CA ARG A 24 -12.82 5.03 2.43
C ARG A 24 -11.39 5.24 2.87
N ILE A 25 -11.17 6.07 3.89
CA ILE A 25 -9.87 6.28 4.53
C ILE A 25 -9.41 4.97 5.18
N GLY A 26 -10.28 4.28 5.92
CA GLY A 26 -9.95 2.99 6.54
C GLY A 26 -9.52 1.92 5.54
N VAL A 27 -10.22 1.81 4.40
CA VAL A 27 -9.86 0.90 3.30
C VAL A 27 -8.55 1.33 2.64
N GLY A 28 -8.35 2.64 2.40
CA GLY A 28 -7.10 3.20 1.89
C GLY A 28 -5.90 2.89 2.77
N LEU A 29 -6.06 3.03 4.09
CA LEU A 29 -5.05 2.67 5.09
C LEU A 29 -4.76 1.17 5.09
N GLY A 30 -5.79 0.33 5.08
CA GLY A 30 -5.63 -1.12 4.94
C GLY A 30 -4.82 -1.48 3.68
N ALA A 31 -5.13 -0.81 2.57
CA ALA A 31 -4.41 -0.99 1.31
C ALA A 31 -2.94 -0.55 1.40
N ALA A 32 -2.66 0.59 2.03
CA ALA A 32 -1.30 1.05 2.27
C ALA A 32 -0.50 0.04 3.13
N MET A 33 -1.11 -0.50 4.19
CA MET A 33 -0.45 -1.42 5.11
C MET A 33 -0.19 -2.80 4.50
N LEU A 34 -1.09 -3.31 3.65
CA LEU A 34 -0.83 -4.54 2.89
C LEU A 34 0.34 -4.35 1.92
N GLY A 35 0.43 -3.21 1.25
CA GLY A 35 1.60 -2.87 0.43
C GLY A 35 2.88 -2.78 1.25
N TYR A 36 2.82 -2.13 2.41
CA TYR A 36 3.97 -1.96 3.32
C TYR A 36 4.49 -3.32 3.81
N ALA A 37 3.59 -4.25 4.16
CA ALA A 37 3.96 -5.61 4.55
C ALA A 37 4.67 -6.37 3.42
N GLY A 38 4.21 -6.21 2.17
CA GLY A 38 4.88 -6.78 0.99
C GLY A 38 6.27 -6.18 0.75
N TYR A 39 6.41 -4.86 0.91
CA TYR A 39 7.70 -4.16 0.84
C TYR A 39 8.69 -4.66 1.90
N GLU A 40 8.29 -4.74 3.16
CA GLU A 40 9.17 -5.19 4.24
C GLU A 40 9.61 -6.65 4.04
N ALA A 41 8.68 -7.52 3.62
CA ALA A 41 8.98 -8.92 3.31
C ALA A 41 9.97 -9.06 2.14
N SER A 42 9.75 -8.31 1.04
CA SER A 42 10.64 -8.36 -0.13
C SER A 42 12.00 -7.72 0.16
N LEU A 43 12.05 -6.65 0.95
CA LEU A 43 13.28 -6.01 1.40
C LEU A 43 14.12 -6.96 2.27
N ALA A 44 13.49 -7.63 3.24
CA ALA A 44 14.17 -8.59 4.11
C ALA A 44 14.77 -9.75 3.29
N TYR A 45 14.00 -10.30 2.35
CA TYR A 45 14.46 -11.34 1.44
C TYR A 45 15.63 -10.87 0.55
N ALA A 46 15.51 -9.68 -0.04
CA ALA A 46 16.51 -9.14 -0.95
C ALA A 46 17.87 -8.90 -0.28
N LYS A 47 17.89 -8.56 1.02
CA LYS A 47 19.11 -8.40 1.83
C LYS A 47 19.84 -9.72 2.06
N GLN A 48 19.14 -10.86 2.04
CA GLN A 48 19.70 -12.15 2.45
C GLN A 48 19.93 -13.10 1.27
N ARG A 49 19.26 -12.92 0.13
CA ARG A 49 19.32 -13.85 -1.00
C ARG A 49 20.57 -13.63 -1.87
N PRO A 50 21.61 -14.50 -1.83
CA PRO A 50 22.72 -14.40 -2.76
C PRO A 50 22.29 -14.91 -4.14
N GLN A 51 22.47 -14.09 -5.18
CA GLN A 51 22.26 -14.53 -6.56
C GLN A 51 22.96 -13.59 -7.53
N GLY A 52 23.53 -14.18 -8.59
CA GLY A 52 24.26 -13.42 -9.60
C GLY A 52 25.59 -12.86 -9.09
N ARG A 53 26.32 -12.21 -9.99
CA ARG A 53 27.68 -11.73 -9.77
C ARG A 53 27.83 -10.31 -10.30
N PRO A 54 28.75 -9.50 -9.75
CA PRO A 54 28.97 -8.13 -10.20
C PRO A 54 29.29 -8.07 -11.69
N MET A 55 28.68 -7.10 -12.37
CA MET A 55 29.09 -6.73 -13.72
C MET A 55 30.25 -5.74 -13.62
N THR A 56 31.40 -6.11 -14.16
CA THR A 56 32.56 -5.21 -14.29
C THR A 56 32.73 -4.81 -15.75
N ALA A 57 33.61 -3.84 -16.04
CA ALA A 57 33.95 -3.47 -17.42
C ALA A 57 34.52 -4.66 -18.23
N ALA A 58 35.12 -5.65 -17.57
CA ALA A 58 35.63 -6.87 -18.17
C ALA A 58 34.57 -8.01 -18.24
N GLY A 59 33.32 -7.74 -17.85
CA GLY A 59 32.25 -8.72 -17.77
C GLY A 59 32.08 -9.35 -16.38
N LYS A 60 31.41 -10.51 -16.34
CA LYS A 60 31.17 -11.28 -15.10
C LYS A 60 32.25 -12.34 -14.92
N ASP A 61 32.95 -12.30 -13.79
CA ASP A 61 33.90 -13.34 -13.40
C ASP A 61 33.17 -14.48 -12.68
N ALA A 62 33.25 -15.70 -13.20
CA ALA A 62 32.62 -16.89 -12.61
C ALA A 62 33.20 -17.28 -11.24
N ALA A 63 34.47 -16.93 -10.98
CA ALA A 63 35.13 -17.20 -9.71
C ALA A 63 34.70 -16.23 -8.59
N SER A 64 34.12 -15.08 -8.94
CA SER A 64 33.65 -14.11 -7.95
C SER A 64 32.46 -14.64 -7.11
N PRO A 65 32.37 -14.25 -5.83
CA PRO A 65 31.27 -14.66 -4.96
C PRO A 65 29.95 -14.05 -5.44
N GLN A 66 28.85 -14.76 -5.17
CA GLN A 66 27.52 -14.20 -5.36
C GLN A 66 27.27 -13.04 -4.39
N ARG A 67 26.45 -12.09 -4.82
CA ARG A 67 26.04 -10.96 -3.97
C ARG A 67 24.55 -11.02 -3.64
N PRO A 68 24.14 -10.46 -2.48
CA PRO A 68 22.74 -10.25 -2.16
C PRO A 68 22.01 -9.51 -3.27
N ILE A 69 20.78 -9.93 -3.58
CA ILE A 69 20.07 -9.37 -4.73
C ILE A 69 19.72 -7.89 -4.58
N ILE A 70 19.69 -7.35 -3.35
CA ILE A 70 19.54 -5.92 -3.08
C ILE A 70 20.65 -5.06 -3.73
N GLU A 71 21.77 -5.64 -4.15
CA GLU A 71 22.82 -4.91 -4.87
C GLU A 71 22.53 -4.75 -6.37
N HIS A 72 21.58 -5.50 -6.94
CA HIS A 72 21.22 -5.37 -8.35
C HIS A 72 20.35 -4.15 -8.60
N ALA A 73 20.67 -3.39 -9.65
CA ALA A 73 20.00 -2.13 -9.97
C ALA A 73 18.48 -2.28 -10.14
N ASP A 74 18.02 -3.34 -10.81
CA ASP A 74 16.58 -3.56 -11.02
C ASP A 74 15.85 -3.92 -9.72
N VAL A 75 16.46 -4.71 -8.84
CA VAL A 75 15.89 -5.02 -7.51
C VAL A 75 15.81 -3.75 -6.66
N ARG A 76 16.85 -2.89 -6.68
CA ARG A 76 16.81 -1.58 -6.01
C ARG A 76 15.71 -0.69 -6.57
N ARG A 77 15.53 -0.66 -7.90
CA ARG A 77 14.47 0.10 -8.56
C ARG A 77 13.09 -0.37 -8.09
N MET A 78 12.85 -1.68 -8.04
CA MET A 78 11.58 -2.24 -7.55
C MET A 78 11.35 -1.91 -6.08
N LEU A 79 12.35 -2.10 -5.21
CA LEU A 79 12.25 -1.79 -3.78
C LEU A 79 12.02 -0.29 -3.51
N LEU A 80 12.65 0.60 -4.29
CA LEU A 80 12.43 2.05 -4.21
C LEU A 80 11.02 2.44 -4.66
N ALA A 81 10.52 1.81 -5.74
CA ALA A 81 9.14 2.01 -6.17
C ALA A 81 8.16 1.59 -5.07
N GLN A 82 8.29 0.35 -4.55
CA GLN A 82 7.50 -0.14 -3.42
C GLN A 82 7.52 0.85 -2.24
N LYS A 83 8.72 1.26 -1.77
CA LYS A 83 8.87 2.21 -0.67
C LYS A 83 8.13 3.52 -0.92
N SER A 84 8.29 4.09 -2.11
CA SER A 84 7.65 5.37 -2.46
C SER A 84 6.12 5.29 -2.46
N TYR A 85 5.54 4.18 -2.92
CA TYR A 85 4.10 3.98 -2.92
C TYR A 85 3.55 3.82 -1.51
N VAL A 86 4.18 2.97 -0.68
CA VAL A 86 3.66 2.62 0.63
C VAL A 86 3.84 3.74 1.66
N GLU A 87 4.97 4.47 1.61
CA GLU A 87 5.19 5.61 2.50
C GLU A 87 4.36 6.82 2.09
N GLY A 88 4.22 7.07 0.78
CA GLY A 88 3.34 8.11 0.26
C GLY A 88 1.87 7.84 0.59
N GLY A 89 1.43 6.58 0.42
CA GLY A 89 0.09 6.14 0.79
C GLY A 89 -0.18 6.31 2.28
N LEU A 90 0.71 5.82 3.15
CA LEU A 90 0.56 6.00 4.60
C LEU A 90 0.50 7.48 5.00
N ALA A 91 1.35 8.33 4.42
CA ALA A 91 1.35 9.75 4.70
C ALA A 91 0.01 10.42 4.31
N LEU A 92 -0.53 10.07 3.14
CA LEU A 92 -1.83 10.56 2.68
C LEU A 92 -2.97 10.15 3.64
N GLU A 93 -2.99 8.89 4.07
CA GLU A 93 -4.04 8.38 4.98
C GLU A 93 -3.97 9.03 6.35
N LEU A 94 -2.77 9.15 6.94
CA LEU A 94 -2.58 9.84 8.21
C LEU A 94 -2.95 11.32 8.11
N TYR A 95 -2.68 11.95 6.96
CA TYR A 95 -3.09 13.33 6.72
C TYR A 95 -4.62 13.46 6.65
N CYS A 96 -5.31 12.56 5.95
CA CYS A 96 -6.76 12.54 5.89
C CYS A 96 -7.38 12.27 7.28
N ALA A 97 -6.84 11.33 8.05
CA ALA A 97 -7.28 11.04 9.41
C ALA A 97 -7.19 12.28 10.31
N ARG A 98 -6.07 13.02 10.24
CA ARG A 98 -5.90 14.29 10.96
C ARG A 98 -6.94 15.33 10.56
N LEU A 99 -7.30 15.43 9.28
CA LEU A 99 -8.36 16.34 8.83
C LEU A 99 -9.74 15.94 9.36
N VAL A 100 -10.01 14.63 9.50
CA VAL A 100 -11.25 14.15 10.12
C VAL A 100 -11.30 14.56 11.59
N ASP A 101 -10.19 14.47 12.32
CA ASP A 101 -10.12 14.99 13.69
C ASP A 101 -10.36 16.51 13.73
N GLU A 102 -9.76 17.28 12.80
CA GLU A 102 -9.96 18.74 12.70
C GLU A 102 -11.44 19.11 12.47
N LEU A 103 -12.21 18.33 11.70
CA LEU A 103 -13.66 18.55 11.55
C LEU A 103 -14.42 18.45 12.88
N HIS A 104 -14.00 17.54 13.74
CA HIS A 104 -14.66 17.30 15.02
C HIS A 104 -14.21 18.30 16.09
N THR A 105 -12.89 18.52 16.21
CA THR A 105 -12.30 19.23 17.36
C THR A 105 -11.59 20.53 17.02
N GLY A 106 -11.41 20.85 15.74
CA GLY A 106 -10.59 21.96 15.27
C GLY A 106 -11.33 23.29 15.09
N ASP A 107 -10.56 24.34 14.86
CA ASP A 107 -11.06 25.70 14.58
C ASP A 107 -11.24 25.92 13.06
N ALA A 108 -10.46 25.24 12.22
CA ALA A 108 -10.44 25.39 10.76
C ALA A 108 -11.33 24.35 10.05
N LYS A 109 -12.56 24.15 10.55
CA LYS A 109 -13.46 23.09 10.09
C LYS A 109 -13.86 23.22 8.62
N THR A 110 -14.09 24.44 8.14
CA THR A 110 -14.51 24.70 6.75
C THR A 110 -13.40 24.31 5.76
N GLU A 111 -12.16 24.68 6.06
CA GLU A 111 -10.99 24.35 5.27
C GLU A 111 -10.70 22.84 5.28
N ALA A 112 -10.79 22.21 6.46
CA ALA A 112 -10.63 20.77 6.60
C ALA A 112 -11.68 19.99 5.79
N GLN A 113 -12.93 20.46 5.79
CA GLN A 113 -14.02 19.84 5.03
C GLN A 113 -13.76 19.94 3.54
N ALA A 114 -13.46 21.15 3.03
CA ALA A 114 -13.22 21.37 1.62
C ALA A 114 -12.05 20.52 1.10
N LEU A 115 -11.01 20.35 1.91
CA LEU A 115 -9.86 19.53 1.54
C LEU A 115 -10.18 18.03 1.56
N LEU A 116 -10.91 17.55 2.57
CA LEU A 116 -11.33 16.14 2.66
C LEU A 116 -12.26 15.74 1.51
N GLU A 117 -13.16 16.62 1.07
CA GLU A 117 -14.04 16.35 -0.08
C GLU A 117 -13.24 16.03 -1.35
N VAL A 118 -12.06 16.63 -1.52
CA VAL A 118 -11.14 16.33 -2.63
C VAL A 118 -10.28 15.10 -2.34
N LEU A 119 -9.78 14.94 -1.11
CA LEU A 119 -8.80 13.91 -0.78
C LEU A 119 -9.39 12.52 -0.57
N ILE A 120 -10.61 12.38 -0.03
CA ILE A 120 -11.25 11.09 0.24
C ILE A 120 -11.23 10.11 -0.96
N PRO A 121 -11.58 10.51 -2.20
CA PRO A 121 -11.49 9.60 -3.34
C PRO A 121 -10.04 9.18 -3.63
N ILE A 122 -9.07 10.08 -3.43
CA ILE A 122 -7.64 9.81 -3.65
C ILE A 122 -7.08 8.89 -2.56
N ALA A 123 -7.47 9.11 -1.30
CA ALA A 123 -7.13 8.28 -0.15
C ALA A 123 -7.57 6.82 -0.35
N LYS A 124 -8.72 6.59 -0.98
CA LYS A 124 -9.08 5.22 -1.38
C LYS A 124 -8.28 4.77 -2.60
N SER A 125 -8.34 5.53 -3.70
CA SER A 125 -7.92 5.02 -5.02
C SER A 125 -6.41 4.82 -5.13
N TRP A 126 -5.62 5.77 -4.65
CA TRP A 126 -4.18 5.76 -4.81
C TRP A 126 -3.52 4.58 -4.08
N PRO A 127 -3.72 4.35 -2.77
CA PRO A 127 -3.19 3.17 -2.11
C PRO A 127 -3.72 1.86 -2.70
N SER A 128 -5.01 1.81 -3.08
CA SER A 128 -5.60 0.59 -3.65
C SER A 128 -4.92 0.14 -4.95
N GLU A 129 -4.57 1.09 -5.81
CA GLU A 129 -3.86 0.82 -7.06
C GLU A 129 -2.37 0.58 -6.83
N TRP A 130 -1.68 1.53 -6.19
CA TRP A 130 -0.22 1.53 -6.13
C TRP A 130 0.35 0.58 -5.09
N CYS A 131 -0.38 0.28 -4.01
CA CYS A 131 0.06 -0.73 -3.05
C CYS A 131 -0.24 -2.16 -3.53
N LEU A 132 -1.18 -2.34 -4.47
CA LEU A 132 -1.30 -3.60 -5.21
C LEU A 132 -0.11 -3.80 -6.15
N GLU A 133 0.30 -2.75 -6.86
CA GLU A 133 1.52 -2.79 -7.68
C GLU A 133 2.76 -3.03 -6.80
N ALA A 134 2.84 -2.40 -5.63
CA ALA A 134 3.91 -2.68 -4.66
C ALA A 134 3.97 -4.17 -4.27
N ASN A 135 2.82 -4.83 -4.08
CA ASN A 135 2.77 -6.27 -3.78
C ASN A 135 3.11 -7.13 -5.01
N SER A 136 2.78 -6.69 -6.21
CA SER A 136 3.22 -7.33 -7.46
C SER A 136 4.74 -7.32 -7.57
N LEU A 137 5.36 -6.17 -7.30
CA LEU A 137 6.81 -6.02 -7.24
C LEU A 137 7.43 -6.86 -6.12
N ALA A 138 6.75 -7.01 -4.97
CA ALA A 138 7.21 -7.88 -3.88
C ALA A 138 7.37 -9.33 -4.36
N ILE A 139 6.37 -9.87 -5.07
CA ILE A 139 6.43 -11.20 -5.68
C ILE A 139 7.61 -11.29 -6.64
N GLN A 140 7.79 -10.29 -7.51
CA GLN A 140 8.88 -10.26 -8.49
C GLN A 140 10.27 -10.25 -7.83
N VAL A 141 10.45 -9.53 -6.71
CA VAL A 141 11.71 -9.51 -5.94
C VAL A 141 12.06 -10.90 -5.38
N LEU A 142 11.06 -11.69 -4.97
CA LEU A 142 11.28 -13.06 -4.52
C LEU A 142 11.50 -14.05 -5.67
N GLY A 143 11.16 -13.67 -6.90
CA GLY A 143 11.19 -14.53 -8.08
C GLY A 143 10.24 -15.71 -7.93
N GLY A 144 10.67 -16.92 -8.28
CA GLY A 144 9.82 -18.12 -8.19
C GLY A 144 9.28 -18.39 -6.78
N TYR A 145 10.04 -18.03 -5.72
CA TYR A 145 9.57 -18.17 -4.34
C TYR A 145 8.39 -17.24 -4.00
N GLY A 146 8.25 -16.11 -4.72
CA GLY A 146 7.13 -15.20 -4.53
C GLY A 146 5.78 -15.80 -4.95
N TYR A 147 5.78 -16.92 -5.69
CA TYR A 147 4.59 -17.66 -6.08
C TYR A 147 4.28 -18.85 -5.15
N THR A 148 5.11 -19.08 -4.13
CA THR A 148 4.90 -20.15 -3.14
C THR A 148 4.16 -19.62 -1.93
N ARG A 149 3.47 -20.51 -1.21
CA ARG A 149 2.80 -20.17 0.06
C ARG A 149 3.75 -20.14 1.26
N ASP A 150 5.02 -20.46 1.05
CA ASP A 150 6.07 -20.39 2.08
C ASP A 150 6.43 -18.93 2.41
N PHE A 151 6.12 -18.01 1.49
CA PHE A 151 6.31 -16.57 1.66
C PHE A 151 4.97 -15.84 1.60
N PRO A 152 4.79 -14.77 2.39
CA PRO A 152 3.47 -14.15 2.56
C PRO A 152 3.08 -13.21 1.40
N VAL A 153 4.00 -12.89 0.49
CA VAL A 153 3.80 -11.85 -0.54
C VAL A 153 2.67 -12.18 -1.53
N GLU A 154 2.43 -13.46 -1.82
CA GLU A 154 1.30 -13.87 -2.67
C GLU A 154 -0.04 -13.62 -1.99
N GLN A 155 -0.10 -13.86 -0.67
CA GLN A 155 -1.30 -13.60 0.12
C GLN A 155 -1.58 -12.10 0.19
N TYR A 156 -0.57 -11.28 0.46
CA TYR A 156 -0.74 -9.82 0.50
C TYR A 156 -1.25 -9.28 -0.83
N TRP A 157 -0.78 -9.82 -1.96
CA TRP A 157 -1.29 -9.44 -3.28
C TRP A 157 -2.76 -9.84 -3.48
N ARG A 158 -3.14 -11.07 -3.11
CA ARG A 158 -4.55 -11.54 -3.20
C ARG A 158 -5.48 -10.72 -2.32
N ASP A 159 -5.10 -10.49 -1.06
CA ASP A 159 -5.92 -9.77 -0.09
C ASP A 159 -6.08 -8.31 -0.51
N GLN A 160 -5.05 -7.72 -1.14
CA GLN A 160 -5.09 -6.38 -1.67
C GLN A 160 -6.00 -6.23 -2.91
N ARG A 161 -6.23 -7.31 -3.67
CA ARG A 161 -7.03 -7.28 -4.90
C ARG A 161 -8.47 -6.81 -4.65
N LEU A 162 -9.02 -7.10 -3.48
CA LEU A 162 -10.32 -6.61 -3.02
C LEU A 162 -10.41 -5.07 -3.01
N ASN A 163 -9.29 -4.41 -2.69
CA ASN A 163 -9.27 -2.97 -2.48
C ASN A 163 -9.27 -2.20 -3.80
N MET A 164 -8.89 -2.81 -4.94
CA MET A 164 -8.86 -2.15 -6.26
C MET A 164 -10.24 -1.63 -6.67
#